data_AF-A0A839NFS4-F1
#
_entry.id   AF-A0A839NFS4-F1
#
_cell.length_a   1.000
_cell.length_b   1.000
_cell.length_c   1.000
_cell.angle_alpha   90.00
_cell.angle_beta   90.00
_cell.angle_gamma   90.00
#
_symmetry.space_group_name_H-M   'P 1'
#
loop_
_entity.id
_entity.type
_entity.pdbx_description
1 polymer ?
#
loop_
_entity_poly.entity_id
_entity_poly.type
_entity_poly.pdbx_seq_one_letter_code
_entity_poly.pdbx_strand_id
1 'polypeptide(L)'
;MLSLIKRICQYLEIIINLLEESSKRVNGSLPVQTQYQAQGEKGEFQHPELLDIQQVIEILNISTATYYRWVRQGELIPRRKGKRHYFYKEDLSQQLEEGRRRGRI
;
A
#
# COMPACT_ATOMS: atom_id res chain seq x y z
N MET A 1 -3.68 -41.22 -24.37
CA MET A 1 -4.48 -39.98 -24.24
C MET A 1 -5.09 -39.83 -22.84
N LEU A 2 -5.85 -40.82 -22.33
CA LEU A 2 -6.45 -40.74 -20.97
C LEU A 2 -5.42 -40.61 -19.83
N SER A 3 -4.22 -41.18 -19.97
CA SER A 3 -3.16 -41.11 -18.95
C SER A 3 -2.61 -39.70 -18.75
N LEU A 4 -2.49 -38.92 -19.83
CA LEU A 4 -2.01 -37.54 -19.78
C LEU A 4 -3.03 -36.65 -19.07
N ILE A 5 -4.32 -36.82 -19.41
CA ILE A 5 -5.43 -36.08 -18.80
C ILE A 5 -5.49 -36.37 -17.29
N LYS A 6 -5.38 -37.65 -16.90
CA LYS A 6 -5.33 -38.03 -15.47
C LYS A 6 -4.16 -37.37 -14.74
N ARG A 7 -3.00 -37.30 -15.38
CA ARG A 7 -1.79 -36.70 -14.80
C ARG A 7 -1.91 -35.18 -14.68
N ILE A 8 -2.52 -34.52 -15.67
CA ILE A 8 -2.82 -33.08 -15.63
C ILE A 8 -3.81 -32.78 -14.50
N CYS A 9 -4.88 -33.58 -14.36
CA CYS A 9 -5.82 -33.40 -13.26
C CYS A 9 -5.15 -33.56 -11.89
N GLN A 10 -4.26 -34.55 -11.73
CA GLN A 10 -3.48 -34.73 -10.50
C GLN A 10 -2.59 -33.52 -10.19
N TYR A 11 -1.91 -32.95 -11.20
CA TYR A 11 -1.10 -31.76 -10.99
C TYR A 11 -1.94 -30.54 -10.62
N LEU A 12 -3.11 -30.36 -11.23
CA LEU A 12 -4.03 -29.28 -10.88
C LEU A 12 -4.53 -29.41 -9.44
N GLU A 13 -4.88 -30.61 -9.00
CA GLU A 13 -5.31 -30.88 -7.63
C GLU A 13 -4.20 -30.57 -6.62
N ILE A 14 -2.95 -30.94 -6.92
CA ILE A 14 -1.79 -30.61 -6.08
C ILE A 14 -1.58 -29.09 -6.00
N ILE A 15 -1.68 -28.38 -7.13
CA ILE A 15 -1.54 -26.92 -7.17
C ILE A 15 -2.65 -26.26 -6.36
N ILE A 16 -3.90 -26.71 -6.49
CA ILE A 16 -5.03 -26.19 -5.73
C ILE A 16 -4.81 -26.38 -4.23
N ASN A 17 -4.42 -27.59 -3.81
CA ASN A 17 -4.15 -27.88 -2.40
C ASN A 17 -3.00 -27.03 -1.83
N LEU A 18 -1.91 -26.84 -2.60
CA LEU A 18 -0.78 -25.99 -2.19
C LEU A 18 -1.18 -24.51 -2.10
N LEU A 19 -2.00 -24.02 -3.03
CA LEU A 19 -2.52 -22.66 -2.99
C LEU A 19 -3.49 -22.47 -1.82
N GLU A 20 -4.34 -23.45 -1.54
CA GLU A 20 -5.27 -23.41 -0.42
C GLU A 20 -4.54 -23.49 0.93
N GLU A 21 -3.50 -24.30 1.03
CA GLU A 21 -2.66 -24.39 2.23
C GLU A 21 -1.87 -23.09 2.45
N SER A 22 -1.29 -22.53 1.39
CA SER A 22 -0.63 -21.23 1.43
C SER A 22 -1.62 -20.12 1.79
N SER A 23 -2.82 -20.16 1.24
CA SER A 23 -3.90 -19.23 1.55
C SER A 23 -4.37 -19.38 2.99
N LYS A 24 -4.47 -20.60 3.55
CA LYS A 24 -4.79 -20.82 4.98
C LYS A 24 -3.69 -20.31 5.91
N ARG A 25 -2.42 -20.41 5.50
CA ARG A 25 -1.29 -19.82 6.24
C ARG A 25 -1.32 -18.30 6.22
N VAL A 26 -1.75 -17.71 5.09
CA VAL A 26 -1.98 -16.26 4.96
C VAL A 26 -3.25 -15.82 5.71
N ASN A 27 -4.34 -16.60 5.65
CA ASN A 27 -5.66 -16.30 6.21
C ASN A 27 -5.83 -16.72 7.70
N GLY A 28 -4.87 -17.44 8.28
CA GLY A 28 -4.71 -17.54 9.74
C GLY A 28 -4.37 -16.17 10.37
N SER A 29 -4.03 -15.21 9.53
CA SER A 29 -4.18 -13.78 9.77
C SER A 29 -5.42 -13.34 8.99
N LEU A 30 -6.46 -12.88 9.70
CA LEU A 30 -7.86 -12.68 9.29
C LEU A 30 -8.13 -11.97 7.91
N PRO A 31 -9.37 -12.05 7.40
CA PRO A 31 -9.70 -12.29 5.99
C PRO A 31 -9.73 -11.02 5.14
N VAL A 32 -9.32 -11.15 3.89
CA VAL A 32 -9.57 -10.14 2.85
C VAL A 32 -11.05 -10.19 2.45
N GLN A 33 -11.86 -9.34 3.08
CA GLN A 33 -13.09 -8.88 2.44
C GLN A 33 -12.78 -7.60 1.68
N THR A 34 -12.91 -7.69 0.36
CA THR A 34 -13.06 -6.54 -0.51
C THR A 34 -14.27 -5.74 -0.02
N GLN A 35 -14.07 -4.49 0.42
CA GLN A 35 -15.02 -3.39 0.27
C GLN A 35 -14.44 -2.07 0.78
N TYR A 36 -14.62 -1.02 -0.03
CA TYR A 36 -14.39 0.36 0.32
C TYR A 36 -15.23 0.76 1.54
N GLN A 37 -14.60 1.26 2.61
CA GLN A 37 -14.88 2.56 3.28
C GLN A 37 -14.23 2.63 4.67
N ALA A 38 -13.60 3.79 4.92
CA ALA A 38 -13.45 4.55 6.16
C ALA A 38 -13.18 3.85 7.52
N GLN A 39 -12.08 4.30 8.13
CA GLN A 39 -11.78 4.46 9.58
C GLN A 39 -11.32 3.25 10.41
N GLY A 40 -10.10 3.41 10.96
CA GLY A 40 -9.56 2.68 12.13
C GLY A 40 -9.31 1.20 11.84
N GLU A 41 -8.20 0.58 12.21
CA GLU A 41 -7.44 0.69 13.44
C GLU A 41 -6.03 0.14 13.22
N LYS A 42 -5.16 0.49 14.16
CA LYS A 42 -3.73 0.20 14.15
C LYS A 42 -3.45 -1.30 14.13
N GLY A 43 -2.67 -1.71 13.14
CA GLY A 43 -1.77 -2.84 13.27
C GLY A 43 -1.67 -3.56 11.95
N GLU A 44 -0.65 -3.27 11.16
CA GLU A 44 -0.46 -4.06 9.94
C GLU A 44 0.98 -4.05 9.47
N PHE A 45 1.36 -5.22 8.98
CA PHE A 45 2.66 -5.56 8.47
C PHE A 45 3.12 -4.56 7.42
N GLN A 46 4.37 -4.11 7.55
CA GLN A 46 5.02 -3.10 6.74
C GLN A 46 5.23 -3.58 5.29
N HIS A 47 4.16 -3.62 4.49
CA HIS A 47 4.35 -3.29 3.09
C HIS A 47 4.58 -1.79 2.99
N PRO A 48 5.55 -1.33 2.18
CA PRO A 48 5.78 0.09 1.99
C PRO A 48 4.55 0.64 1.27
N GLU A 49 3.64 1.20 2.06
CA GLU A 49 2.36 1.70 1.61
C GLU A 49 2.61 2.88 0.69
N LEU A 50 2.15 2.76 -0.55
CA LEU A 50 2.33 3.77 -1.58
C LEU A 50 1.22 4.82 -1.43
N LEU A 51 1.60 6.01 -0.99
CA LEU A 51 0.69 7.11 -0.68
C LEU A 51 0.40 7.96 -1.92
N ASP A 52 -0.88 8.27 -2.16
CA ASP A 52 -1.30 9.25 -3.17
C ASP A 52 -1.28 10.68 -2.58
N ILE A 53 -1.40 11.69 -3.44
CA ILE A 53 -1.36 13.12 -3.08
C ILE A 53 -2.34 13.45 -1.94
N GLN A 54 -3.56 12.90 -1.98
CA GLN A 54 -4.58 13.19 -0.96
C GLN A 54 -4.15 12.68 0.42
N GLN A 55 -3.60 11.47 0.49
CA GLN A 55 -3.11 10.90 1.75
C GLN A 55 -1.91 11.68 2.29
N VAL A 56 -1.01 12.13 1.41
CA VAL A 56 0.15 12.95 1.80
C VAL A 56 -0.28 14.29 2.40
N ILE A 57 -1.28 14.93 1.78
CA ILE A 57 -1.87 16.20 2.23
C ILE A 57 -2.50 16.04 3.62
N GLU A 58 -3.23 14.95 3.82
CA GLU A 58 -3.86 14.62 5.10
C GLU A 58 -2.82 14.34 6.20
N ILE A 59 -1.81 13.51 5.90
CA ILE A 59 -0.73 13.15 6.83
C ILE A 59 0.09 14.38 7.26
N LEU A 60 0.42 15.25 6.30
CA LEU A 60 1.21 16.46 6.57
C LEU A 60 0.37 17.63 7.07
N ASN A 61 -0.97 17.49 7.07
CA ASN A 61 -1.92 18.54 7.39
C ASN A 61 -1.64 19.86 6.65
N ILE A 62 -1.47 19.79 5.33
CA ILE A 62 -1.17 20.94 4.46
C ILE A 62 -2.26 21.13 3.41
N SER A 63 -2.29 22.30 2.76
CA SER A 63 -3.16 22.50 1.59
C SER A 63 -2.56 21.90 0.32
N THR A 64 -3.41 21.60 -0.68
CA THR A 64 -2.99 21.19 -2.04
C THR A 64 -2.01 22.18 -2.67
N ALA A 65 -2.24 23.48 -2.48
CA ALA A 65 -1.35 24.53 -2.98
C ALA A 65 0.04 24.46 -2.32
N THR A 66 0.08 24.18 -1.00
CA THR A 66 1.33 24.01 -0.26
C THR A 66 2.08 22.77 -0.74
N TYR A 67 1.36 21.67 -0.96
CA TYR A 67 1.92 20.44 -1.54
C TYR A 67 2.63 20.72 -2.87
N TYR A 68 1.95 21.33 -3.84
CA TYR A 68 2.57 21.61 -5.15
C TYR A 68 3.71 22.63 -5.06
N ARG A 69 3.64 23.59 -4.13
CA ARG A 69 4.73 24.53 -3.86
C ARG A 69 5.98 23.79 -3.37
N TRP A 70 5.83 22.87 -2.42
CA TRP A 70 6.93 22.07 -1.89
C TRP A 70 7.51 21.12 -2.93
N VAL A 71 6.68 20.52 -3.78
CA VAL A 71 7.15 19.72 -4.92
C VAL A 71 7.97 20.58 -5.89
N ARG A 72 7.51 21.80 -6.19
CA ARG A 72 8.25 22.73 -7.06
C ARG A 72 9.57 23.21 -6.46
N GLN A 73 9.61 23.36 -5.14
CA GLN A 73 10.81 23.78 -4.40
C GLN A 73 11.81 22.63 -4.17
N GLY A 74 11.42 21.38 -4.43
CA GLY A 74 12.24 20.19 -4.20
C GLY A 74 12.19 19.67 -2.76
N GLU A 75 11.37 20.28 -1.89
CA GLU A 75 11.15 19.88 -0.51
C GLU A 75 10.36 18.56 -0.40
N LEU A 76 9.50 18.28 -1.39
CA LEU A 76 8.81 17.00 -1.53
C LEU A 76 9.15 16.39 -2.89
N ILE A 77 9.69 15.17 -2.88
CA ILE A 77 10.11 14.49 -4.12
C ILE A 77 9.15 13.34 -4.42
N PRO A 78 8.12 13.55 -5.26
CA PRO A 78 7.19 12.49 -5.63
C PRO A 78 7.86 11.48 -6.57
N ARG A 79 7.52 10.21 -6.37
CA ARG A 79 7.74 9.16 -7.36
C ARG A 79 6.65 9.26 -8.41
N ARG A 80 7.03 9.39 -9.68
CA ARG A 80 6.09 9.61 -10.78
C ARG A 80 5.80 8.29 -11.47
N LYS A 81 4.52 7.92 -11.55
CA LYS A 81 4.03 6.82 -12.40
C LYS A 81 3.04 7.42 -13.39
N GLY A 82 3.53 7.71 -14.59
CA GLY A 82 2.80 8.51 -15.58
C GLY A 82 2.56 9.93 -15.07
N LYS A 83 1.29 10.34 -15.00
CA LYS A 83 0.86 11.66 -14.51
C LYS A 83 0.61 11.72 -13.00
N ARG A 84 0.64 10.59 -12.30
CA ARG A 84 0.32 10.49 -10.87
C ARG A 84 1.58 10.59 -10.01
N HIS A 85 1.44 11.21 -8.85
CA HIS A 85 2.50 11.34 -7.84
C HIS A 85 2.24 10.35 -6.72
N TYR A 86 3.30 9.68 -6.30
CA TYR A 86 3.28 8.68 -5.24
C TYR A 86 4.42 8.92 -4.27
N PHE A 87 4.22 8.55 -3.00
CA PHE A 87 5.22 8.66 -1.94
C PHE A 87 5.26 7.39 -1.12
N TYR A 88 6.40 7.08 -0.53
CA TYR A 88 6.42 6.19 0.61
C TYR A 88 6.33 7.00 1.90
N LYS A 89 5.91 6.34 2.97
CA LYS A 89 5.84 6.97 4.29
C LYS A 89 7.22 7.44 4.77
N GLU A 90 8.28 6.71 4.42
CA GLU A 90 9.67 7.07 4.73
C GLU A 90 10.07 8.42 4.14
N ASP A 91 9.63 8.70 2.91
CA ASP A 91 9.95 9.93 2.17
C ASP A 91 9.35 11.19 2.84
N LEU A 92 8.35 11.03 3.72
CA LEU A 92 7.64 12.12 4.41
C LEU A 92 8.15 12.38 5.84
N SER A 93 9.08 11.54 6.33
CA SER A 93 9.51 11.56 7.74
C SER A 93 10.10 12.91 8.16
N GLN A 94 10.92 13.53 7.32
CA GLN A 94 11.55 14.82 7.60
C GLN A 94 10.52 15.96 7.70
N GLN A 95 9.55 15.98 6.78
CA GLN A 95 8.52 17.01 6.70
C GLN A 95 7.51 16.86 7.83
N LEU A 96 7.26 15.62 8.28
CA LEU A 96 6.47 15.34 9.46
C LEU A 96 7.14 15.90 10.72
N GLU A 97 8.46 15.72 10.85
CA GLU A 97 9.24 16.27 11.96
C GLU A 97 9.25 17.82 11.93
N GLU A 98 9.42 18.42 10.75
CA GLU A 98 9.29 19.87 10.59
C GLU A 98 7.89 20.38 10.92
N GLY A 99 6.86 19.63 10.52
CA GLY A 99 5.46 19.93 10.81
C GLY A 99 5.21 19.98 12.32
N ARG A 100 5.71 18.99 13.06
CA ARG A 100 5.67 18.96 14.53
C ARG A 100 6.42 20.13 15.16
N ARG A 101 7.64 20.44 14.67
CA ARG A 101 8.44 21.56 15.17
C ARG A 101 7.72 22.90 15.00
N ARG A 102 6.96 23.05 13.91
CA ARG A 102 6.21 24.27 13.58
C ARG A 102 4.78 24.27 14.12
N GLY A 103 4.36 23.22 14.85
CA GLY A 103 3.04 23.10 15.46
C GLY A 103 1.88 22.92 14.47
N ARG A 104 2.14 22.34 13.29
CA ARG A 104 1.10 22.06 12.27
C ARG A 104 0.40 20.72 12.47
N ILE A 105 1.01 19.83 13.26
CA ILE A 105 0.62 18.44 13.52
C ILE A 105 0.90 18.18 14.99
#